data_AF-A0A9W4JSQ2-F1
#
_entry.id   AF-A0A9W4JSQ2-F1
#
_cell.length_a   1.000
_cell.length_b   1.000
_cell.length_c   1.000
_cell.angle_alpha   90.00
_cell.angle_beta   90.00
_cell.angle_gamma   90.00
#
_symmetry.space_group_name_H-M   'P 1'
#
loop_
_entity.id
_entity.type
_entity.pdbx_description
1 polymer ?
#
loop_
_entity_poly.entity_id
_entity_poly.type
_entity_poly.pdbx_seq_one_letter_code
_entity_poly.pdbx_strand_id
1 'polypeptide(L)'
;MASYPPWEAVGNQIRKWTENPREPNCKIARITLTLDTLPPKPSDWDVDSEPNHLDPEHYKWLENVGIATDVDKKSGKSVYRGTIVMKTEGALTSWTGMTGPGVIFINKIERARESKDPYMSEITHAVYTQDFNLAELKHIWVTDVKNEDTARFINTHVYAAGLEARYPRNAIISWNPANPQYNALLGTALGKMVG
;
A
#
# COMPACT_ATOMS: atom_id res chain seq x y z
N MET A 1 17.53 9.27 19.96
CA MET A 1 16.56 8.89 18.92
C MET A 1 17.07 7.63 18.24
N ALA A 2 16.21 6.68 17.89
CA ALA A 2 16.62 5.54 17.08
C ALA A 2 16.99 6.03 15.67
N SER A 3 18.08 5.52 15.09
CA SER A 3 18.52 5.81 13.73
C SER A 3 18.65 4.48 12.99
N TYR A 4 18.25 4.46 11.71
CA TYR A 4 18.20 3.22 10.91
C TYR A 4 19.00 3.32 9.60
N PRO A 5 20.31 3.60 9.63
CA PRO A 5 21.12 3.54 8.42
C PRO A 5 21.33 2.06 7.99
N PRO A 6 21.37 1.76 6.68
CA PRO A 6 21.28 2.70 5.55
C PRO A 6 19.84 3.03 5.10
N TRP A 7 18.81 2.36 5.64
CA TRP A 7 17.44 2.45 5.16
C TRP A 7 16.85 3.87 5.24
N GLU A 8 17.08 4.56 6.36
CA GLU A 8 16.50 5.89 6.60
C GLU A 8 16.91 6.91 5.53
N ALA A 9 18.16 6.87 5.05
CA ALA A 9 18.64 7.77 4.01
C ALA A 9 17.94 7.51 2.67
N VAL A 10 17.79 6.23 2.30
CA VAL A 10 17.11 5.82 1.06
C VAL A 10 15.64 6.22 1.10
N GLY A 11 14.93 5.88 2.17
CA GLY A 11 13.51 6.22 2.26
C GLY A 11 13.26 7.71 2.41
N ASN A 12 14.12 8.47 3.08
CA ASN A 12 14.01 9.93 3.08
C ASN A 12 14.11 10.52 1.66
N GLN A 13 14.96 9.95 0.80
CA GLN A 13 15.04 10.38 -0.60
C GLN A 13 13.75 10.05 -1.37
N ILE A 14 13.20 8.84 -1.18
CA ILE A 14 11.94 8.44 -1.82
C ILE A 14 10.80 9.35 -1.35
N ARG A 15 10.71 9.62 -0.04
CA ARG A 15 9.70 10.53 0.53
C ARG A 15 9.76 11.92 -0.10
N LYS A 16 10.96 12.50 -0.22
CA LYS A 16 11.16 13.79 -0.88
C LYS A 16 10.65 13.77 -2.32
N TRP A 17 11.00 12.74 -3.09
CA TRP A 17 10.51 12.57 -4.46
C TRP A 17 8.98 12.45 -4.53
N THR A 18 8.34 11.75 -3.60
CA THR A 18 6.87 11.62 -3.55
C THR A 18 6.16 12.91 -3.13
N GLU A 19 6.76 13.71 -2.24
CA GLU A 19 6.17 14.96 -1.73
C GLU A 19 6.39 16.13 -2.68
N ASN A 20 7.50 16.13 -3.42
CA ASN A 20 7.86 17.21 -4.32
C ASN A 20 8.45 16.65 -5.64
N PRO A 21 7.69 16.66 -6.75
CA PRO A 21 8.18 16.15 -8.03
C PRO A 21 9.29 17.02 -8.65
N ARG A 22 9.55 18.21 -8.11
CA ARG A 22 10.66 19.09 -8.53
C ARG A 22 11.96 18.82 -7.78
N GLU A 23 11.99 17.84 -6.87
CA GLU A 23 13.23 17.45 -6.20
C GLU A 23 14.30 17.01 -7.22
N PRO A 24 15.58 17.33 -6.98
CA PRO A 24 16.65 16.93 -7.88
C PRO A 24 16.67 15.42 -8.13
N ASN A 25 16.87 15.04 -9.39
CA ASN A 25 16.93 13.65 -9.83
C ASN A 25 15.69 12.81 -9.46
N CYS A 26 14.52 13.44 -9.32
CA CYS A 26 13.27 12.72 -9.07
C CYS A 26 13.01 11.70 -10.18
N LYS A 27 12.88 10.43 -9.79
CA LYS A 27 12.58 9.31 -10.69
C LYS A 27 11.12 8.87 -10.66
N ILE A 28 10.31 9.52 -9.81
CA ILE A 28 8.90 9.21 -9.61
C ILE A 28 8.10 10.08 -10.58
N ALA A 29 7.38 9.43 -11.48
CA ALA A 29 6.56 10.13 -12.46
C ALA A 29 5.19 10.46 -11.86
N ARG A 30 4.49 11.42 -12.46
CA ARG A 30 3.08 11.63 -12.12
C ARG A 30 2.29 10.42 -12.62
N ILE A 31 1.55 9.78 -11.74
CA ILE A 31 0.71 8.63 -12.08
C ILE A 31 -0.37 9.05 -13.08
N THR A 32 -0.39 8.39 -14.23
CA THR A 32 -1.45 8.52 -15.25
C THR A 32 -2.20 7.21 -15.47
N LEU A 33 -1.78 6.13 -14.80
CA LEU A 33 -2.37 4.80 -14.94
C LEU A 33 -3.79 4.78 -14.35
N THR A 34 -4.73 4.31 -15.17
CA THR A 34 -6.06 3.85 -14.76
C THR A 34 -6.23 2.38 -15.14
N LEU A 35 -7.18 1.66 -14.53
CA LEU A 35 -7.44 0.26 -14.88
C LEU A 35 -7.83 0.07 -16.35
N ASP A 36 -8.52 1.04 -16.96
CA ASP A 36 -8.86 1.03 -18.39
C ASP A 36 -7.64 1.19 -19.31
N THR A 37 -6.56 1.77 -18.80
CA THR A 37 -5.30 2.01 -19.54
C THR A 37 -4.22 0.98 -19.22
N LEU A 38 -4.48 0.01 -18.32
CA LEU A 38 -3.70 -1.21 -18.32
C LEU A 38 -3.78 -1.81 -19.74
N PRO A 39 -2.65 -2.28 -20.31
CA PRO A 39 -2.53 -2.52 -21.74
C PRO A 39 -3.77 -3.25 -22.30
N PRO A 40 -4.48 -2.67 -23.29
CA PRO A 40 -5.78 -3.17 -23.72
C PRO A 40 -5.68 -4.55 -24.38
N LYS A 41 -6.81 -5.28 -24.38
CA LYS A 41 -6.86 -6.71 -24.75
C LYS A 41 -6.33 -7.02 -26.16
N PRO A 42 -5.69 -8.19 -26.38
CA PRO A 42 -5.44 -9.26 -25.40
C PRO A 42 -4.40 -8.78 -24.39
N SER A 43 -4.81 -8.68 -23.12
CA SER A 43 -4.05 -7.99 -22.09
C SER A 43 -3.30 -9.07 -21.36
N ASP A 44 -2.00 -8.87 -21.16
CA ASP A 44 -1.19 -9.69 -20.25
C ASP A 44 -1.64 -9.51 -18.78
N TRP A 45 -2.84 -8.99 -18.53
CA TRP A 45 -3.37 -8.59 -17.25
C TRP A 45 -4.81 -9.08 -17.11
N ASP A 46 -5.07 -9.70 -15.97
CA ASP A 46 -6.39 -10.03 -15.49
C ASP A 46 -6.75 -9.08 -14.34
N VAL A 47 -7.96 -8.57 -14.38
CA VAL A 47 -8.50 -7.65 -13.37
C VAL A 47 -9.87 -8.18 -12.97
N ASP A 48 -9.94 -8.71 -11.76
CA ASP A 48 -11.19 -9.14 -11.14
C ASP A 48 -11.54 -8.18 -10.00
N SER A 49 -12.81 -7.83 -9.90
CA SER A 49 -13.27 -6.76 -9.01
C SER A 49 -14.74 -6.91 -8.65
N GLU A 50 -15.02 -7.16 -7.38
CA GLU A 50 -16.37 -7.41 -6.88
C GLU A 50 -16.64 -6.67 -5.56
N PRO A 51 -17.90 -6.27 -5.29
CA PRO A 51 -18.29 -5.81 -3.97
C PRO A 51 -17.97 -6.89 -2.94
N ASN A 52 -17.26 -6.52 -1.88
CA ASN A 52 -16.86 -7.47 -0.84
C ASN A 52 -17.07 -6.87 0.54
N HIS A 53 -17.49 -7.68 1.50
CA HIS A 53 -17.63 -7.22 2.88
C HIS A 53 -16.29 -7.33 3.60
N LEU A 54 -15.96 -6.29 4.38
CA LEU A 54 -14.84 -6.41 5.31
C LEU A 54 -15.11 -7.53 6.31
N ASP A 55 -14.05 -8.24 6.68
CA ASP A 55 -14.14 -9.14 7.83
C ASP A 55 -14.26 -8.35 9.15
N PRO A 56 -14.66 -9.01 10.25
CA PRO A 56 -14.81 -8.34 11.55
C PRO A 56 -13.54 -7.69 12.10
N GLU A 57 -12.35 -8.10 11.65
CA GLU A 57 -11.09 -7.54 12.11
C GLU A 57 -10.81 -6.19 11.47
N HIS A 58 -10.99 -6.08 10.16
CA HIS A 58 -10.89 -4.81 9.43
C HIS A 58 -11.87 -3.76 9.98
N TYR A 59 -13.10 -4.13 10.34
CA TYR A 59 -14.04 -3.20 10.96
C TYR A 59 -13.52 -2.63 12.28
N LYS A 60 -12.94 -3.47 13.14
CA LYS A 60 -12.33 -3.00 14.40
C LYS A 60 -11.17 -2.04 14.15
N TRP A 61 -10.39 -2.28 13.10
CA TRP A 61 -9.30 -1.38 12.73
C TRP A 61 -9.80 0.00 12.31
N LEU A 62 -10.87 0.06 11.52
CA LEU A 62 -11.50 1.31 11.09
C LEU A 62 -12.08 2.09 12.28
N GLU A 63 -12.78 1.41 13.19
CA GLU A 63 -13.32 2.00 14.41
C GLU A 63 -12.21 2.62 15.28
N ASN A 64 -11.09 1.91 15.45
CA ASN A 64 -9.96 2.38 16.25
C ASN A 64 -9.32 3.67 15.70
N VAL A 65 -9.44 3.95 14.40
CA VAL A 65 -8.92 5.17 13.77
C VAL A 65 -10.02 6.20 13.47
N GLY A 66 -11.25 5.95 13.91
CA GLY A 66 -12.37 6.88 13.74
C GLY A 66 -12.89 7.00 12.31
N ILE A 67 -12.67 6.00 11.46
CA ILE A 67 -13.33 5.93 10.14
C ILE A 67 -14.71 5.32 10.34
N ALA A 68 -15.73 6.09 9.99
CA ALA A 68 -17.10 5.60 10.00
C ALA A 68 -17.21 4.39 9.06
N THR A 69 -17.63 3.26 9.60
CA THR A 69 -17.91 2.04 8.85
C THR A 69 -19.26 2.23 8.18
N ASP A 70 -19.30 3.11 7.18
CA ASP A 70 -20.52 3.41 6.41
C ASP A 70 -20.86 2.18 5.56
N VAL A 71 -21.45 1.18 6.19
CA VAL A 71 -22.27 0.21 5.48
C VAL A 71 -23.38 1.03 4.83
N ASP A 72 -23.55 0.93 3.51
CA ASP A 72 -24.77 1.41 2.87
C ASP A 72 -25.94 0.52 3.34
N LYS A 73 -26.44 0.83 4.55
CA LYS A 73 -27.56 0.14 5.18
C LYS A 73 -28.84 0.26 4.35
N LYS A 74 -28.88 1.16 3.36
CA LYS A 74 -30.06 1.39 2.51
C LYS A 74 -30.08 0.48 1.29
N SER A 75 -28.94 0.18 0.67
CA SER A 75 -28.89 -0.70 -0.51
C SER A 75 -28.59 -2.16 -0.20
N GLY A 76 -28.04 -2.46 0.99
CA GLY A 76 -27.59 -3.80 1.36
C GLY A 76 -26.33 -4.25 0.61
N LYS A 77 -25.72 -3.38 -0.20
CA LYS A 77 -24.47 -3.63 -0.92
C LYS A 77 -23.28 -3.15 -0.10
N SER A 78 -22.15 -3.84 -0.22
CA SER A 78 -20.90 -3.36 0.37
C SER A 78 -20.44 -2.09 -0.34
N VAL A 79 -20.01 -1.10 0.43
CA VAL A 79 -19.27 0.07 -0.08
C VAL A 79 -17.80 -0.22 -0.34
N TYR A 80 -17.36 -1.44 0.01
CA TYR A 80 -16.00 -1.90 -0.22
C TYR A 80 -15.95 -2.82 -1.42
N ARG A 81 -14.84 -2.74 -2.15
CA ARG A 81 -14.57 -3.58 -3.32
C ARG A 81 -13.30 -4.36 -3.09
N GLY A 82 -13.38 -5.68 -3.28
CA GLY A 82 -12.21 -6.53 -3.40
C GLY A 82 -11.72 -6.51 -4.84
N THR A 83 -10.41 -6.36 -5.03
CA THR A 83 -9.81 -6.31 -6.36
C THR A 83 -8.56 -7.17 -6.41
N ILE A 84 -8.41 -7.92 -7.51
CA ILE A 84 -7.22 -8.67 -7.88
C ILE A 84 -6.76 -8.12 -9.23
N VAL A 85 -5.51 -7.68 -9.29
CA VAL A 85 -4.82 -7.32 -10.53
C VAL A 85 -3.64 -8.25 -10.68
N MET A 86 -3.61 -9.07 -11.71
CA MET A 86 -2.56 -10.06 -11.91
C MET A 86 -2.08 -10.06 -13.34
N LYS A 87 -0.75 -10.11 -13.52
CA LYS A 87 -0.17 -10.35 -14.82
C LYS A 87 -0.31 -11.83 -15.21
N THR A 88 -0.90 -12.10 -16.36
CA THR A 88 -1.17 -13.46 -16.87
C THR A 88 0.02 -14.06 -17.62
N GLU A 89 0.91 -13.21 -18.16
CA GLU A 89 2.10 -13.64 -18.91
C GLU A 89 3.38 -12.95 -18.45
N GLY A 90 4.52 -13.67 -18.52
CA GLY A 90 5.83 -13.13 -18.21
C GLY A 90 6.16 -13.08 -16.71
N ALA A 91 6.92 -12.05 -16.32
CA ALA A 91 7.41 -11.93 -14.94
C ALA A 91 6.27 -11.63 -13.95
N LEU A 92 6.36 -12.23 -12.76
CA LEU A 92 5.34 -12.11 -11.72
C LEU A 92 5.12 -10.65 -11.30
N THR A 93 3.90 -10.17 -11.52
CA THR A 93 3.39 -8.92 -10.96
C THR A 93 1.95 -9.13 -10.53
N SER A 94 1.65 -8.86 -9.26
CA SER A 94 0.29 -9.03 -8.73
C SER A 94 -0.01 -8.03 -7.61
N TRP A 95 -1.27 -7.63 -7.53
CA TRP A 95 -1.83 -6.80 -6.48
C TRP A 95 -3.15 -7.42 -6.03
N THR A 96 -3.36 -7.50 -4.72
CA THR A 96 -4.63 -7.95 -4.15
C THR A 96 -4.94 -7.11 -2.92
N GLY A 97 -6.18 -6.66 -2.81
CA GLY A 97 -6.59 -5.79 -1.73
C GLY A 97 -8.07 -5.44 -1.77
N MET A 98 -8.44 -4.52 -0.90
CA MET A 98 -9.77 -3.94 -0.82
C MET A 98 -9.69 -2.42 -0.78
N THR A 99 -10.65 -1.76 -1.42
CA THR A 99 -10.79 -0.30 -1.37
C THR A 99 -12.15 0.07 -0.79
N GLY A 100 -12.20 1.22 -0.12
CA GLY A 100 -13.43 1.79 0.42
C GLY A 100 -13.27 3.30 0.66
N PRO A 101 -14.34 3.98 1.12
CA PRO A 101 -14.30 5.40 1.41
C PRO A 101 -13.14 5.76 2.36
N GLY A 102 -12.16 6.51 1.84
CA GLY A 102 -10.98 6.93 2.59
C GLY A 102 -9.97 5.85 3.02
N VAL A 103 -10.10 4.61 2.53
CA VAL A 103 -9.26 3.47 2.96
C VAL A 103 -8.81 2.57 1.79
N ILE A 104 -7.58 2.08 1.89
CA ILE A 104 -7.07 0.94 1.12
C ILE A 104 -6.52 -0.12 2.09
N PHE A 105 -6.92 -1.39 1.88
CA PHE A 105 -6.30 -2.56 2.48
C PHE A 105 -5.49 -3.29 1.41
N ILE A 106 -4.17 -3.35 1.56
CA ILE A 106 -3.27 -4.07 0.67
C ILE A 106 -2.95 -5.41 1.33
N ASN A 107 -3.46 -6.49 0.75
CA ASN A 107 -3.24 -7.86 1.22
C ASN A 107 -1.99 -8.46 0.62
N LYS A 108 -1.73 -8.17 -0.66
CA LYS A 108 -0.58 -8.72 -1.38
C LYS A 108 -0.12 -7.75 -2.46
N ILE A 109 1.19 -7.54 -2.53
CA ILE A 109 1.85 -6.88 -3.65
C ILE A 109 3.11 -7.65 -4.04
N GLU A 110 3.26 -7.90 -5.34
CA GLU A 110 4.43 -8.56 -5.92
C GLU A 110 4.80 -7.89 -7.22
N ARG A 111 6.10 -7.69 -7.42
CA ARG A 111 6.66 -7.16 -8.66
C ARG A 111 8.05 -7.72 -8.83
N ALA A 112 8.31 -8.39 -9.95
CA ALA A 112 9.66 -8.89 -10.23
C ALA A 112 10.66 -7.73 -10.32
N ARG A 113 11.89 -7.95 -9.80
CA ARG A 113 12.92 -6.91 -9.59
C ARG A 113 13.24 -6.08 -10.83
N GLU A 114 13.24 -6.71 -11.99
CA GLU A 114 13.61 -6.09 -13.28
C GLU A 114 12.41 -5.94 -14.21
N SER A 115 11.19 -6.03 -13.65
CA SER A 115 10.00 -5.84 -14.45
C SER A 115 9.90 -4.40 -14.97
N LYS A 116 9.35 -4.27 -16.17
CA LYS A 116 8.89 -3.00 -16.75
C LYS A 116 7.40 -2.75 -16.48
N ASP A 117 6.77 -3.64 -15.72
CA ASP A 117 5.38 -3.49 -15.31
C ASP A 117 5.19 -2.26 -14.42
N PRO A 118 3.97 -1.73 -14.33
CA PRO A 118 3.68 -0.61 -13.43
C PRO A 118 4.16 -0.87 -12.00
N TYR A 119 4.53 0.21 -11.31
CA TYR A 119 4.84 0.17 -9.90
C TYR A 119 3.57 -0.12 -9.08
N MET A 120 3.72 -0.69 -7.89
CA MET A 120 2.56 -1.03 -7.07
C MET A 120 1.84 0.23 -6.58
N SER A 121 2.54 1.37 -6.45
CA SER A 121 1.91 2.68 -6.23
C SER A 121 0.94 3.05 -7.34
N GLU A 122 1.31 2.82 -8.60
CA GLU A 122 0.49 3.11 -9.78
C GLU A 122 -0.73 2.19 -9.86
N ILE A 123 -0.55 0.88 -9.62
CA ILE A 123 -1.66 -0.08 -9.59
C ILE A 123 -2.61 0.26 -8.43
N THR A 124 -2.07 0.53 -7.24
CA THR A 124 -2.88 0.91 -6.07
C THR A 124 -3.69 2.19 -6.34
N HIS A 125 -3.06 3.18 -6.97
CA HIS A 125 -3.75 4.40 -7.40
C HIS A 125 -4.87 4.09 -8.39
N ALA A 126 -4.59 3.31 -9.44
CA ALA A 126 -5.58 2.93 -10.44
C ALA A 126 -6.79 2.19 -9.83
N VAL A 127 -6.53 1.25 -8.92
CA VAL A 127 -7.58 0.51 -8.21
C VAL A 127 -8.42 1.42 -7.30
N TYR A 128 -7.80 2.33 -6.56
CA TYR A 128 -8.53 3.22 -5.66
C TYR A 128 -9.38 4.25 -6.41
N THR A 129 -8.78 4.87 -7.43
CA THR A 129 -9.40 5.94 -8.22
C THR A 129 -10.46 5.46 -9.20
N GLN A 130 -10.66 4.14 -9.31
CA GLN A 130 -11.80 3.56 -10.02
C GLN A 130 -13.13 4.00 -9.42
N ASP A 131 -13.22 4.02 -8.08
CA ASP A 131 -14.48 4.26 -7.36
C ASP A 131 -14.41 5.47 -6.41
N PHE A 132 -13.21 5.91 -6.00
CA PHE A 132 -13.03 6.92 -4.95
C PHE A 132 -12.13 8.08 -5.37
N ASN A 133 -12.34 9.25 -4.78
CA ASN A 133 -11.46 10.39 -4.99
C ASN A 133 -10.21 10.26 -4.11
N LEU A 134 -9.01 10.38 -4.71
CA LEU A 134 -7.75 10.31 -3.98
C LEU A 134 -7.66 11.35 -2.84
N ALA A 135 -8.33 12.50 -2.96
CA ALA A 135 -8.39 13.52 -1.91
C ALA A 135 -9.12 13.04 -0.63
N GLU A 136 -9.91 11.96 -0.72
CA GLU A 136 -10.63 11.37 0.40
C GLU A 136 -9.81 10.28 1.10
N LEU A 137 -8.73 9.79 0.48
CA LEU A 137 -7.86 8.75 1.03
C LEU A 137 -7.18 9.25 2.30
N LYS A 138 -7.40 8.55 3.41
CA LYS A 138 -6.84 8.89 4.72
C LYS A 138 -5.86 7.82 5.22
N HIS A 139 -6.12 6.56 4.90
CA HIS A 139 -5.36 5.45 5.47
C HIS A 139 -5.11 4.33 4.45
N ILE A 140 -3.90 3.79 4.52
CA ILE A 140 -3.49 2.59 3.78
C ILE A 140 -2.99 1.58 4.80
N TRP A 141 -3.59 0.40 4.82
CA TRP A 141 -3.16 -0.74 5.62
C TRP A 141 -2.41 -1.73 4.74
N VAL A 142 -1.26 -2.19 5.20
CA VAL A 142 -0.55 -3.33 4.61
C VAL A 142 -0.66 -4.47 5.61
N THR A 143 -1.45 -5.48 5.27
CA THR A 143 -1.91 -6.49 6.25
C THR A 143 -0.96 -7.68 6.36
N ASP A 144 -0.19 -7.98 5.32
CA ASP A 144 0.78 -9.08 5.30
C ASP A 144 2.06 -8.68 4.56
N VAL A 145 3.19 -8.69 5.27
CA VAL A 145 4.50 -8.37 4.69
C VAL A 145 5.30 -9.66 4.52
N LYS A 146 5.24 -10.23 3.31
CA LYS A 146 5.98 -11.46 2.96
C LYS A 146 7.44 -11.24 2.54
N ASN A 147 7.80 -10.03 2.11
CA ASN A 147 9.17 -9.75 1.70
C ASN A 147 10.12 -9.90 2.89
N GLU A 148 11.07 -10.81 2.80
CA GLU A 148 11.97 -11.17 3.90
C GLU A 148 12.80 -9.98 4.40
N ASP A 149 13.24 -9.08 3.53
CA ASP A 149 14.05 -7.92 3.94
C ASP A 149 13.21 -6.93 4.75
N THR A 150 12.00 -6.63 4.30
CA THR A 150 11.06 -5.75 5.03
C THR A 150 10.58 -6.41 6.32
N ALA A 151 10.23 -7.70 6.29
CA ALA A 151 9.79 -8.45 7.46
C ALA A 151 10.91 -8.57 8.51
N ARG A 152 12.14 -8.86 8.08
CA ARG A 152 13.33 -8.87 8.93
C ARG A 152 13.52 -7.49 9.56
N PHE A 153 13.47 -6.41 8.77
CA PHE A 153 13.59 -5.05 9.29
C PHE A 153 12.52 -4.76 10.37
N ILE A 154 11.25 -5.08 10.10
CA ILE A 154 10.16 -4.89 11.07
C ILE A 154 10.46 -5.68 12.35
N ASN A 155 10.84 -6.95 12.25
CA ASN A 155 11.10 -7.78 13.42
C ASN A 155 12.33 -7.33 14.22
N THR A 156 13.43 -6.97 13.55
CA THR A 156 14.72 -6.67 14.21
C THR A 156 14.88 -5.21 14.64
N HIS A 157 14.15 -4.28 14.03
CA HIS A 157 14.37 -2.85 14.24
C HIS A 157 13.13 -2.10 14.71
N VAL A 158 11.94 -2.60 14.36
CA VAL A 158 10.68 -2.07 14.88
C VAL A 158 10.28 -2.79 16.16
N TYR A 159 10.23 -4.13 16.17
CA TYR A 159 9.77 -4.88 17.35
C TYR A 159 10.87 -5.12 18.40
N ALA A 160 12.11 -5.42 17.98
CA ALA A 160 13.19 -5.79 18.92
C ALA A 160 13.69 -4.64 19.83
N ALA A 161 13.39 -3.37 19.54
CA ALA A 161 13.86 -2.22 20.32
C ALA A 161 12.97 -1.92 21.56
N GLY A 162 12.65 -2.95 22.36
CA GLY A 162 11.81 -2.81 23.58
C GLY A 162 10.36 -2.41 23.31
N LEU A 163 9.93 -2.53 22.05
CA LEU A 163 8.61 -2.09 21.57
C LEU A 163 7.57 -3.21 21.65
N GLU A 164 7.92 -4.47 21.88
CA GLU A 164 6.95 -5.54 22.18
C GLU A 164 6.08 -5.22 23.41
N ALA A 165 6.60 -4.44 24.37
CA ALA A 165 5.82 -3.93 25.51
C ALA A 165 4.90 -2.75 25.16
N ARG A 166 5.18 -2.02 24.07
CA ARG A 166 4.42 -0.84 23.62
C ARG A 166 3.45 -1.13 22.47
N TYR A 167 3.75 -2.16 21.69
CA TYR A 167 2.99 -2.58 20.52
C TYR A 167 2.83 -4.10 20.63
N PRO A 168 1.70 -4.59 21.19
CA PRO A 168 1.40 -6.02 21.14
C PRO A 168 1.44 -6.50 19.70
N ARG A 169 1.64 -7.82 19.51
CA ARG A 169 1.78 -8.45 18.19
C ARG A 169 0.61 -8.16 17.22
N ASN A 170 -0.54 -7.75 17.76
CA ASN A 170 -1.77 -7.40 17.02
C ASN A 170 -2.06 -5.88 17.06
N ALA A 171 -1.11 -5.05 17.45
CA ALA A 171 -1.28 -3.60 17.46
C ALA A 171 -1.26 -3.04 16.04
N ILE A 172 -2.22 -2.18 15.73
CA ILE A 172 -2.14 -1.33 14.55
C ILE A 172 -1.04 -0.30 14.82
N ILE A 173 0.07 -0.39 14.08
CA ILE A 173 1.15 0.58 14.18
C ILE A 173 0.95 1.61 13.06
N SER A 174 0.67 2.85 13.45
CA SER A 174 0.61 3.97 12.51
C SER A 174 2.02 4.52 12.29
N TRP A 175 2.44 4.59 11.03
CA TRP A 175 3.72 5.16 10.62
C TRP A 175 3.48 6.54 10.03
N ASN A 176 3.74 7.58 10.81
CA ASN A 176 3.67 8.96 10.33
C ASN A 176 4.95 9.31 9.54
N PRO A 177 4.84 10.01 8.38
CA PRO A 177 6.01 10.52 7.63
C PRO A 177 7.03 11.31 8.44
N ALA A 178 6.63 11.90 9.58
CA ALA A 178 7.52 12.60 10.50
C ALA A 178 8.44 11.66 11.32
N ASN A 179 8.19 10.34 11.33
CA ASN A 179 8.89 9.38 12.18
C ASN A 179 10.06 8.69 11.44
N PRO A 180 11.26 8.54 12.03
CA PRO A 180 12.39 7.86 11.36
C PRO A 180 12.09 6.44 10.88
N GLN A 181 11.23 5.70 11.58
CA GLN A 181 10.80 4.36 11.17
C GLN A 181 10.02 4.37 9.86
N TYR A 182 9.27 5.43 9.56
CA TYR A 182 8.58 5.56 8.27
C TYR A 182 9.59 5.62 7.13
N ASN A 183 10.61 6.49 7.26
CA ASN A 183 11.68 6.58 6.27
C ASN A 183 12.49 5.28 6.20
N ALA A 184 12.73 4.61 7.33
CA ALA A 184 13.43 3.34 7.33
C ALA A 184 12.64 2.23 6.63
N LEU A 185 11.32 2.12 6.87
CA LEU A 185 10.43 1.19 6.14
C LEU A 185 10.42 1.50 4.64
N LEU A 186 10.32 2.77 4.27
CA LEU A 186 10.38 3.18 2.88
C LEU A 186 11.75 2.88 2.24
N GLY A 187 12.82 2.81 3.03
CA GLY A 187 14.14 2.39 2.57
C GLY A 187 14.32 0.89 2.32
N THR A 188 13.35 0.04 2.70
CA THR A 188 13.41 -1.41 2.44
C THR A 188 12.96 -1.74 1.01
N ALA A 189 12.73 -3.02 0.72
CA ALA A 189 12.11 -3.44 -0.54
C ALA A 189 10.72 -2.80 -0.78
N LEU A 190 10.04 -2.33 0.26
CA LEU A 190 8.74 -1.67 0.14
C LEU A 190 8.81 -0.40 -0.71
N GLY A 191 9.80 0.47 -0.50
CA GLY A 191 9.92 1.71 -1.29
C GLY A 191 10.33 1.50 -2.74
N LYS A 192 10.87 0.33 -3.11
CA LYS A 192 11.12 -0.03 -4.52
C LYS A 192 9.83 -0.24 -5.31
N MET A 193 8.70 -0.35 -4.62
CA MET A 193 7.38 -0.50 -5.22
C MET A 193 6.72 0.85 -5.52
N VAL A 194 7.41 1.97 -5.25
CA VAL A 194 6.97 3.33 -5.55
C VAL A 194 7.67 3.82 -6.81
N GLY A 195 6.88 4.30 -7.78
CA GLY A 195 7.34 4.95 -9.00
C GLY A 195 6.34 5.96 -9.53
#